data_AF-A0A833H974-F1
#
_entry.id   AF-A0A833H974-F1
#
_cell.length_a   1.000
_cell.length_b   1.000
_cell.length_c   1.000
_cell.angle_alpha   90.00
_cell.angle_beta   90.00
_cell.angle_gamma   90.00
#
_symmetry.space_group_name_H-M   'P 1'
#
loop_
_entity.id
_entity.type
_entity.pdbx_description
1 polymer ?
#
loop_
_entity_poly.entity_id
_entity_poly.type
_entity_poly.pdbx_seq_one_letter_code
_entity_poly.pdbx_strand_id
1 'polypeptide(L)'
;MRFSLSWLADYVDLGDGFELEADAAGRHSTRRITEAAQREAFQIGERLTSVGLAVEGYPVQDFDGAEKASAGAGEPGLEVEVTSNRPDCMCHLGLARELAVALETPLGPPSIPLYGSFSSDGSSGAVVLEDPEGCPRYVARIIRGVRVGQSPEWLRRRLESIGQRSINNVVDVTNFVLWEMGQPLHAFDLATLPGGEVRVRRARAGERLVTLDGKERELDPEVLVIADRERAIAIAGVMGGLATEVTAATTDVLLESAHFDRRRIRIAARRLGLHTDASHRFERGADFGICDEASRRCAALLAEVAGGSVEEPALD
;
A
#
# COMPACT_ATOMS: atom_id res chain seq x y z
N MET A 1 -4.17 7.19 13.06
CA MET A 1 -4.29 6.65 11.69
C MET A 1 -5.76 6.43 11.43
N ARG A 2 -6.27 6.90 10.29
CA ARG A 2 -7.69 6.77 9.93
C ARG A 2 -7.96 5.44 9.23
N PHE A 3 -9.01 4.74 9.66
CA PHE A 3 -9.47 3.49 9.05
C PHE A 3 -10.94 3.58 8.64
N SER A 4 -11.31 3.00 7.50
CA SER A 4 -12.70 2.94 7.04
C SER A 4 -13.42 1.76 7.69
N LEU A 5 -14.59 2.03 8.28
CA LEU A 5 -15.42 0.98 8.87
C LEU A 5 -15.96 0.02 7.81
N SER A 6 -16.39 0.55 6.65
CA SER A 6 -16.87 -0.33 5.58
C SER A 6 -15.77 -1.16 4.93
N TRP A 7 -14.50 -0.73 5.03
CA TRP A 7 -13.37 -1.54 4.57
C TRP A 7 -13.03 -2.63 5.57
N LEU A 8 -13.07 -2.33 6.87
CA LEU A 8 -12.96 -3.37 7.90
C LEU A 8 -14.07 -4.43 7.77
N ALA A 9 -15.29 -4.00 7.43
CA ALA A 9 -16.43 -4.90 7.21
C ALA A 9 -16.25 -5.89 6.05
N ASP A 10 -15.31 -5.64 5.11
CA ASP A 10 -14.98 -6.62 4.07
C ASP A 10 -14.30 -7.86 4.66
N TYR A 11 -13.64 -7.71 5.82
CA TYR A 11 -12.82 -8.73 6.46
C TYR A 11 -13.44 -9.33 7.71
N VAL A 12 -14.30 -8.59 8.40
CA VAL A 12 -14.88 -9.02 9.68
C VAL A 12 -16.36 -8.68 9.69
N ASP A 13 -17.16 -9.56 10.27
CA ASP A 13 -18.58 -9.26 10.52
C ASP A 13 -18.69 -8.21 11.64
N LEU A 14 -19.10 -7.00 11.25
CA LEU A 14 -19.27 -5.85 12.13
C LEU A 14 -20.74 -5.58 12.48
N GLY A 15 -21.67 -6.43 12.01
CA GLY A 15 -23.11 -6.29 12.20
C GLY A 15 -23.89 -5.96 10.92
N ASP A 16 -25.18 -5.69 11.10
CA ASP A 16 -26.16 -5.52 10.02
C ASP A 16 -26.05 -4.16 9.32
N GLY A 17 -25.24 -3.23 9.85
CA GLY A 17 -25.12 -1.88 9.32
C GLY A 17 -24.32 -1.75 8.02
N PHE A 18 -23.81 -2.85 7.44
CA PHE A 18 -22.88 -2.85 6.30
C PHE A 18 -23.39 -3.64 5.09
N GLU A 19 -23.96 -2.94 4.12
CA GLU A 19 -24.58 -3.51 2.91
C GLU A 19 -23.57 -3.65 1.77
N LEU A 20 -23.64 -4.73 0.98
CA LEU A 20 -22.83 -4.89 -0.23
C LEU A 20 -23.29 -3.92 -1.34
N GLU A 21 -22.34 -3.20 -1.91
CA GLU A 21 -22.49 -2.31 -3.06
C GLU A 21 -21.54 -2.77 -4.17
N ALA A 22 -22.10 -3.24 -5.29
CA ALA A 22 -21.31 -3.58 -6.47
C ALA A 22 -20.94 -2.30 -7.23
N ASP A 23 -19.75 -2.27 -7.82
CA ASP A 23 -19.38 -1.21 -8.75
C ASP A 23 -20.26 -1.25 -10.02
N ALA A 24 -20.28 -0.15 -10.78
CA ALA A 24 -21.14 -0.04 -11.96
C ALA A 24 -20.87 -1.15 -13.01
N ALA A 25 -19.67 -1.74 -13.00
CA ALA A 25 -19.29 -2.83 -13.89
C ALA A 25 -19.62 -4.24 -13.33
N GLY A 26 -20.04 -4.36 -12.06
CA GLY A 26 -20.28 -5.62 -11.37
C GLY A 26 -19.02 -6.48 -11.17
N ARG A 27 -17.83 -5.88 -11.30
CA ARG A 27 -16.53 -6.57 -11.19
C ARG A 27 -15.94 -6.49 -9.78
N HIS A 28 -16.33 -5.46 -9.03
CA HIS A 28 -15.88 -5.23 -7.67
C HIS A 28 -17.08 -4.99 -6.76
N SER A 29 -16.97 -5.38 -5.49
CA SER A 29 -17.99 -5.06 -4.49
C SER A 29 -17.33 -4.57 -3.22
N THR A 30 -17.79 -3.43 -2.73
CA THR A 30 -17.40 -2.85 -1.43
C THR A 30 -18.61 -2.85 -0.52
N ARG A 31 -18.41 -2.72 0.79
CA ARG A 31 -19.54 -2.43 1.68
C ARG A 31 -19.81 -0.93 1.77
N ARG A 32 -21.09 -0.58 1.97
CA ARG A 32 -21.58 0.76 2.26
C ARG A 32 -22.16 0.79 3.67
N ILE A 33 -21.95 1.89 4.38
CA ILE A 33 -22.46 2.13 5.73
C ILE A 33 -23.92 2.60 5.68
N THR A 34 -24.79 2.01 6.51
CA THR A 34 -26.17 2.46 6.74
C THR A 34 -26.26 3.31 8.02
N GLU A 35 -27.43 3.93 8.28
CA GLU A 35 -27.65 4.63 9.57
C GLU A 35 -27.48 3.70 10.78
N ALA A 36 -27.74 2.40 10.63
CA ALA A 36 -27.57 1.42 11.71
C ALA A 36 -26.10 1.25 12.12
N ALA A 37 -25.17 1.36 11.17
CA ALA A 37 -23.74 1.20 11.42
C ALA A 37 -23.12 2.34 12.25
N GLN A 38 -23.79 3.49 12.40
CA GLN A 38 -23.30 4.55 13.30
C GLN A 38 -23.27 4.10 14.77
N ARG A 39 -24.26 3.28 15.19
CA ARG A 39 -24.26 2.71 16.55
C ARG A 39 -23.19 1.64 16.72
N GLU A 40 -22.95 0.86 15.66
CA GLU A 40 -21.91 -0.17 15.63
C GLU A 40 -20.51 0.46 15.70
N ALA A 41 -20.28 1.58 15.00
CA ALA A 41 -19.01 2.32 15.00
C ALA A 41 -18.49 2.62 16.42
N PHE A 42 -19.37 3.10 17.31
CA PHE A 42 -19.02 3.38 18.69
C PHE A 42 -18.61 2.11 19.44
N GLN A 43 -19.40 1.04 19.30
CA GLN A 43 -19.11 -0.24 19.94
C GLN A 43 -17.80 -0.86 19.42
N ILE A 44 -17.52 -0.73 18.13
CA ILE A 44 -16.28 -1.20 17.49
C ILE A 44 -15.07 -0.47 18.09
N GLY A 45 -15.14 0.84 18.29
CA GLY A 45 -14.02 1.57 18.90
C GLY A 45 -13.80 1.25 20.37
N GLU A 46 -14.87 1.03 21.15
CA GLU A 46 -14.75 0.52 22.53
C GLU A 46 -14.08 -0.86 22.56
N ARG A 47 -14.44 -1.75 21.62
CA ARG A 47 -13.82 -3.07 21.47
C ARG A 47 -12.33 -2.95 21.14
N LEU A 48 -11.95 -2.12 20.18
CA LEU A 48 -10.55 -1.84 19.86
C LEU A 48 -9.77 -1.30 21.06
N THR A 49 -10.37 -0.36 21.79
CA THR A 49 -9.76 0.21 23.01
C THR A 49 -9.54 -0.87 24.07
N SER A 50 -10.51 -1.78 24.25
CA SER A 50 -10.39 -2.90 25.20
C SER A 50 -9.29 -3.92 24.86
N VAL A 51 -8.88 -4.01 23.58
CA VAL A 51 -7.73 -4.83 23.14
C VAL A 51 -6.43 -4.03 23.03
N GLY A 52 -6.40 -2.80 23.54
CA GLY A 52 -5.20 -1.98 23.66
C GLY A 52 -4.90 -1.10 22.44
N LEU A 53 -5.87 -0.87 21.57
CA LEU A 53 -5.78 0.08 20.45
C LEU A 53 -6.62 1.31 20.75
N ALA A 54 -5.98 2.40 21.16
CA ALA A 54 -6.67 3.62 21.54
C ALA A 54 -7.40 4.24 20.33
N VAL A 55 -8.71 4.42 20.44
CA VAL A 55 -9.54 5.09 19.43
C VAL A 55 -9.84 6.51 19.92
N GLU A 56 -9.28 7.50 19.22
CA GLU A 56 -9.34 8.92 19.63
C GLU A 56 -10.56 9.65 19.09
N GLY A 57 -11.19 9.14 18.03
CA GLY A 57 -12.25 9.84 17.33
C GLY A 57 -13.26 8.92 16.67
N TYR A 58 -14.54 9.28 16.87
CA TYR A 58 -15.68 8.77 16.13
C TYR A 58 -16.27 9.91 15.29
N PRO A 59 -16.68 9.66 14.05
CA PRO A 59 -17.52 10.58 13.30
C PRO A 59 -18.94 10.38 13.81
N VAL A 60 -19.25 10.99 14.95
CA VAL A 60 -20.64 11.20 15.35
C VAL A 60 -21.08 12.46 14.61
N GLN A 61 -22.18 12.40 13.87
CA GLN A 61 -22.92 13.63 13.57
C GLN A 61 -23.35 14.19 14.93
N ASP A 62 -22.71 15.27 15.38
CA ASP A 62 -23.16 15.97 16.58
C ASP A 62 -24.67 16.25 16.45
N PHE A 63 -25.42 16.02 17.53
CA PHE A 63 -26.87 16.27 17.61
C PHE A 63 -27.28 17.70 17.22
N ASP A 64 -26.33 18.63 17.09
CA ASP A 64 -26.51 20.03 16.71
C ASP A 64 -26.24 20.33 15.22
N GLY A 65 -26.04 19.32 14.36
CA GLY A 65 -25.94 19.53 12.91
C GLY A 65 -24.71 20.32 12.45
N ALA A 66 -23.68 20.45 13.31
CA ALA A 66 -22.40 21.01 12.93
C ALA A 66 -21.50 19.90 12.39
N GLU A 67 -21.22 19.92 11.08
CA GLU A 67 -20.17 19.12 10.47
C GLU A 67 -18.81 19.47 11.12
N LYS A 68 -18.33 18.66 12.07
CA LYS A 68 -16.89 18.47 12.16
C LYS A 68 -16.50 17.58 11.00
N ALA A 69 -16.30 18.21 9.85
CA ALA A 69 -15.76 17.57 8.66
C ALA A 69 -14.40 16.92 9.03
N SER A 70 -14.41 15.63 9.37
CA SER A 70 -13.21 14.82 9.21
C SER A 70 -12.96 14.76 7.71
N ALA A 71 -11.89 15.42 7.24
CA ALA A 71 -11.59 15.57 5.83
C ALA A 71 -11.42 14.18 5.15
N GLY A 72 -12.49 13.73 4.51
CA GLY A 72 -12.61 12.46 3.79
C GLY A 72 -14.07 12.31 3.39
N ALA A 73 -14.34 11.88 2.16
CA ALA A 73 -15.67 11.91 1.57
C ALA A 73 -16.70 11.09 2.38
N GLY A 74 -17.48 11.75 3.25
CA GLY A 74 -18.79 11.33 3.77
C GLY A 74 -18.88 10.06 4.63
N GLU A 75 -17.84 9.22 4.70
CA GLU A 75 -17.89 7.93 5.40
C GLU A 75 -17.37 8.01 6.85
N PRO A 76 -18.10 7.42 7.81
CA PRO A 76 -17.59 7.12 9.14
C PRO A 76 -16.26 6.33 9.14
N GLY A 77 -15.17 6.94 9.62
CA GLY A 77 -13.88 6.28 9.86
C GLY A 77 -13.41 6.37 11.31
N LEU A 78 -12.59 5.41 11.74
CA LEU A 78 -11.99 5.34 13.08
C LEU A 78 -10.62 6.02 13.07
N GLU A 79 -10.38 6.94 14.00
CA GLU A 79 -9.03 7.45 14.27
C GLU A 79 -8.37 6.60 15.37
N VAL A 80 -7.41 5.77 14.98
CA VAL A 80 -6.73 4.83 15.89
C VAL A 80 -5.28 5.28 16.10
N GLU A 81 -4.86 5.43 17.35
CA GLU A 81 -3.46 5.61 17.72
C GLU A 81 -2.76 4.25 17.75
N VAL A 82 -1.93 3.98 16.74
CA VAL A 82 -1.16 2.74 16.65
C VAL A 82 0.22 2.98 17.25
N THR A 83 0.47 2.35 18.40
CA THR A 83 1.73 2.43 19.13
C THR A 83 2.84 1.65 18.42
N SER A 84 4.10 2.01 18.67
CA SER A 84 5.27 1.45 17.95
C SER A 84 5.46 -0.07 18.08
N ASN A 85 4.85 -0.70 19.08
CA ASN A 85 4.89 -2.16 19.30
C ASN A 85 3.79 -2.92 18.54
N ARG A 86 2.89 -2.23 17.83
CA ARG A 86 1.80 -2.82 17.04
C ARG A 86 1.88 -2.48 15.54
N PRO A 87 3.02 -2.71 14.86
CA PRO A 87 3.12 -2.43 13.43
C PRO A 87 2.14 -3.26 12.58
N ASP A 88 1.72 -4.41 13.11
CA ASP A 88 0.70 -5.27 12.53
C ASP A 88 -0.65 -4.56 12.37
N CYS A 89 -0.98 -3.58 13.23
CA CYS A 89 -2.23 -2.82 13.17
C CYS A 89 -2.18 -1.56 12.29
N MET A 90 -1.12 -1.37 11.49
CA MET A 90 -0.96 -0.22 10.61
C MET A 90 -1.66 -0.38 9.24
N CYS A 91 -2.58 -1.34 9.14
CA CYS A 91 -3.38 -1.66 7.96
C CYS A 91 -4.75 -2.22 8.34
N HIS A 92 -5.70 -2.22 7.39
CA HIS A 92 -7.08 -2.67 7.61
C HIS A 92 -7.13 -4.16 7.96
N LEU A 93 -6.34 -5.01 7.29
CA LEU A 93 -6.30 -6.44 7.58
C LEU A 93 -5.78 -6.74 9.01
N GLY A 94 -4.80 -5.96 9.47
CA GLY A 94 -4.30 -6.07 10.83
C GLY A 94 -5.31 -5.64 11.89
N LEU A 95 -5.95 -4.50 11.67
CA LEU A 95 -7.00 -4.01 12.58
C LEU A 95 -8.23 -4.93 12.57
N ALA A 96 -8.60 -5.44 11.41
CA ALA A 96 -9.63 -6.46 11.24
C ALA A 96 -9.27 -7.75 12.01
N ARG A 97 -8.01 -8.19 11.98
CA ARG A 97 -7.57 -9.35 12.78
C ARG A 97 -7.81 -9.17 14.28
N GLU A 98 -7.54 -7.98 14.82
CA GLU A 98 -7.81 -7.67 16.22
C GLU A 98 -9.31 -7.64 16.53
N LEU A 99 -10.11 -7.08 15.61
CA LEU A 99 -11.58 -7.07 15.73
C LEU A 99 -12.17 -8.47 15.68
N ALA A 100 -11.69 -9.33 14.79
CA ALA A 100 -12.13 -10.73 14.69
C ALA A 100 -11.95 -11.46 16.03
N VAL A 101 -10.83 -11.24 16.71
CA VAL A 101 -10.58 -11.78 18.04
C VAL A 101 -11.51 -11.15 19.09
N ALA A 102 -11.67 -9.82 19.08
CA ALA A 102 -12.49 -9.09 20.06
C ALA A 102 -13.99 -9.37 19.94
N LEU A 103 -14.46 -9.68 18.73
CA LEU A 103 -15.86 -9.97 18.39
C LEU A 103 -16.16 -11.46 18.32
N GLU A 104 -15.15 -12.32 18.45
CA GLU A 104 -15.26 -13.78 18.33
C GLU A 104 -15.84 -14.22 16.98
N THR A 105 -15.47 -13.51 15.90
CA THR A 105 -15.89 -13.80 14.53
C THR A 105 -14.70 -14.23 13.66
N PRO A 106 -14.92 -15.02 12.60
CA PRO A 106 -13.83 -15.41 11.70
C PRO A 106 -13.33 -14.20 10.90
N LEU A 107 -12.02 -14.13 10.68
CA LEU A 107 -11.40 -13.20 9.75
C LEU A 107 -11.52 -13.75 8.32
N GLY A 108 -12.08 -12.94 7.41
CA GLY A 108 -12.07 -13.21 5.98
C GLY A 108 -10.68 -12.99 5.37
N PRO A 109 -10.24 -13.81 4.40
CA PRO A 109 -8.98 -13.58 3.71
C PRO A 109 -9.08 -12.43 2.68
N PRO A 110 -7.97 -11.73 2.36
CA PRO A 110 -7.94 -10.85 1.21
C PRO A 110 -8.19 -11.64 -0.07
N SER A 111 -9.13 -11.17 -0.88
CA SER A 111 -9.45 -11.81 -2.17
C SER A 111 -8.36 -11.48 -3.19
N ILE A 112 -7.71 -12.49 -3.74
CA ILE A 112 -6.80 -12.32 -4.90
C ILE A 112 -7.54 -12.87 -6.12
N PRO A 113 -8.21 -12.02 -6.91
CA PRO A 113 -8.94 -12.49 -8.08
C PRO A 113 -7.97 -13.05 -9.12
N LEU A 114 -8.46 -13.98 -9.94
CA LEU A 114 -7.71 -14.47 -11.09
C LEU A 114 -7.43 -13.31 -12.05
N TYR A 115 -6.19 -13.21 -12.51
CA TYR A 115 -5.75 -12.21 -13.48
C TYR A 115 -5.20 -12.89 -14.73
N GLY A 116 -5.23 -12.16 -15.86
CA GLY A 116 -4.56 -12.62 -17.07
C GLY A 116 -3.06 -12.70 -16.83
N SER A 117 -2.50 -13.89 -16.99
CA SER A 117 -1.06 -14.13 -16.89
C SER A 117 -0.51 -14.70 -18.19
N PHE A 118 0.76 -14.43 -18.47
CA PHE A 118 1.50 -15.09 -19.53
C PHE A 118 2.85 -15.59 -18.99
N SER A 119 3.31 -16.72 -19.52
CA SER A 119 4.64 -17.24 -19.22
C SER A 119 5.66 -16.63 -20.16
N SER A 120 6.82 -16.27 -19.65
CA SER A 120 7.99 -15.94 -20.46
C SER A 120 9.02 -17.06 -20.37
N ASP A 121 9.58 -17.47 -21.50
CA ASP A 121 10.65 -18.50 -21.57
C ASP A 121 12.02 -17.97 -21.06
N GLY A 122 12.02 -16.78 -20.44
CA GLY A 122 13.13 -16.12 -19.76
C GLY A 122 12.60 -14.84 -19.11
N SER A 123 13.00 -14.53 -17.87
CA SER A 123 12.49 -13.37 -17.16
C SER A 123 12.84 -12.08 -17.91
N SER A 124 11.86 -11.23 -18.16
CA SER A 124 12.05 -9.92 -18.82
C SER A 124 12.73 -8.86 -17.94
N GLY A 125 13.54 -9.31 -16.98
CA GLY A 125 14.17 -8.51 -15.95
C GLY A 125 15.01 -9.38 -15.03
N ALA A 126 15.70 -8.75 -14.10
CA ALA A 126 16.51 -9.43 -13.10
C ALA A 126 16.53 -8.63 -11.79
N VAL A 127 16.49 -9.32 -10.66
CA VAL A 127 16.68 -8.72 -9.34
C VAL A 127 18.02 -9.21 -8.79
N VAL A 128 18.88 -8.27 -8.37
CA VAL A 128 20.19 -8.56 -7.78
C VAL A 128 20.27 -7.90 -6.41
N LEU A 129 20.38 -8.71 -5.36
CA LEU A 129 20.57 -8.24 -3.99
C LEU A 129 22.08 -8.15 -3.68
N GLU A 130 22.66 -6.95 -3.81
CA GLU A 130 24.06 -6.71 -3.47
C GLU A 130 24.24 -6.44 -1.96
N ASP A 131 23.19 -6.00 -1.26
CA ASP A 131 23.15 -5.85 0.19
C ASP A 131 21.98 -6.65 0.80
N PRO A 132 22.08 -8.00 0.86
CA PRO A 132 21.02 -8.86 1.40
C PRO A 132 20.76 -8.64 2.90
N GLU A 133 21.69 -8.03 3.64
CA GLU A 133 21.43 -7.60 5.02
C GLU A 133 20.49 -6.39 5.06
N GLY A 134 20.58 -5.49 4.08
CA GLY A 134 19.70 -4.32 3.96
C GLY A 134 18.35 -4.64 3.34
N CYS A 135 18.30 -5.62 2.45
CA CYS A 135 17.08 -6.12 1.82
C CYS A 135 17.14 -7.65 1.76
N PRO A 136 16.64 -8.35 2.79
CA PRO A 136 16.66 -9.80 2.82
C PRO A 136 15.64 -10.45 1.87
N ARG A 137 14.68 -9.69 1.33
CA ARG A 137 13.71 -10.17 0.34
C ARG A 137 13.23 -9.07 -0.58
N TYR A 138 13.13 -9.36 -1.88
CA TYR A 138 12.65 -8.44 -2.89
C TYR A 138 11.87 -9.19 -3.97
N VAL A 139 10.54 -9.03 -3.97
CA VAL A 139 9.67 -9.59 -4.99
C VAL A 139 9.39 -8.54 -6.04
N ALA A 140 9.64 -8.88 -7.31
CA ALA A 140 9.26 -8.07 -8.46
C ALA A 140 8.30 -8.81 -9.39
N ARG A 141 7.30 -8.09 -9.89
CA ARG A 141 6.37 -8.59 -10.92
C ARG A 141 6.34 -7.63 -12.10
N ILE A 142 6.34 -8.17 -13.31
CA ILE A 142 6.18 -7.37 -14.53
C ILE A 142 4.73 -7.46 -14.97
N ILE A 143 4.11 -6.31 -15.21
CA ILE A 143 2.75 -6.20 -15.76
C ILE A 143 2.84 -5.44 -17.08
N ARG A 144 2.42 -6.09 -18.17
CA ARG A 144 2.52 -5.54 -19.53
C ARG A 144 1.19 -5.06 -20.06
N GLY A 145 1.20 -3.96 -20.81
CA GLY A 145 0.01 -3.40 -21.46
C GLY A 145 -0.99 -2.74 -20.51
N VAL A 146 -0.51 -2.18 -19.40
CA VAL A 146 -1.32 -1.33 -18.52
C VAL A 146 -1.72 -0.03 -19.23
N ARG A 147 -2.84 0.56 -18.82
CA ARG A 147 -3.29 1.88 -19.25
C ARG A 147 -3.41 2.77 -18.02
N VAL A 148 -2.47 3.69 -17.86
CA VAL A 148 -2.48 4.64 -16.76
C VAL A 148 -3.58 5.67 -16.98
N GLY A 149 -4.42 5.87 -15.96
CA GLY A 149 -5.57 6.77 -16.04
C GLY A 149 -6.21 7.02 -14.67
N GLN A 150 -7.41 7.57 -14.68
CA GLN A 150 -8.17 7.80 -13.45
C GLN A 150 -8.58 6.47 -12.81
N SER A 151 -8.45 6.38 -11.49
CA SER A 151 -8.90 5.23 -10.70
C SER A 151 -10.42 5.04 -10.77
N PRO A 152 -10.92 3.79 -10.78
CA PRO A 152 -12.35 3.52 -10.66
C PRO A 152 -12.90 4.10 -9.35
N GLU A 153 -14.19 4.39 -9.32
CA GLU A 153 -14.83 5.09 -8.21
C GLU A 153 -14.67 4.37 -6.87
N TRP A 154 -14.80 3.05 -6.84
CA TRP A 154 -14.64 2.25 -5.62
C TRP A 154 -13.25 2.45 -4.98
N LEU A 155 -12.20 2.48 -5.81
CA LEU A 155 -10.82 2.63 -5.36
C LEU A 155 -10.56 4.03 -4.81
N ARG A 156 -11.10 5.05 -5.51
CA ARG A 156 -11.03 6.45 -5.06
C ARG A 156 -11.73 6.64 -3.74
N ARG A 157 -12.98 6.19 -3.62
CA ARG A 157 -13.77 6.29 -2.38
C ARG A 157 -13.07 5.60 -1.21
N ARG A 158 -12.51 4.39 -1.43
CA ARG A 158 -11.73 3.66 -0.40
C ARG A 158 -10.53 4.47 0.10
N LEU A 159 -9.72 5.02 -0.79
CA LEU A 159 -8.56 5.83 -0.39
C LEU A 159 -8.97 7.15 0.28
N GLU A 160 -9.96 7.85 -0.28
CA GLU A 160 -10.43 9.13 0.24
C GLU A 160 -11.11 8.98 1.63
N SER A 161 -11.73 7.83 1.91
CA SER A 161 -12.34 7.53 3.22
C SER A 161 -11.33 7.52 4.37
N ILE A 162 -10.05 7.26 4.07
CA ILE A 162 -8.93 7.25 5.03
C ILE A 162 -8.03 8.48 4.89
N GLY A 163 -8.48 9.51 4.17
CA GLY A 163 -7.75 10.76 3.98
C GLY A 163 -6.62 10.71 2.95
N GLN A 164 -6.54 9.64 2.14
CA GLN A 164 -5.58 9.55 1.04
C GLN A 164 -6.14 10.21 -0.22
N ARG A 165 -5.29 10.94 -0.94
CA ARG A 165 -5.66 11.56 -2.22
C ARG A 165 -5.46 10.58 -3.36
N SER A 166 -6.48 10.37 -4.19
CA SER A 166 -6.34 9.63 -5.46
C SER A 166 -5.42 10.36 -6.44
N ILE A 167 -4.54 9.62 -7.12
CA ILE A 167 -3.55 10.12 -8.08
C ILE A 167 -3.82 9.53 -9.46
N ASN A 168 -3.65 8.22 -9.62
CA ASN A 168 -3.95 7.47 -10.83
C ASN A 168 -4.14 5.99 -10.47
N ASN A 169 -4.72 5.21 -11.38
CA ASN A 169 -5.08 3.81 -11.13
C ASN A 169 -3.90 2.90 -10.74
N VAL A 170 -2.65 3.20 -11.12
CA VAL A 170 -1.49 2.41 -10.73
C VAL A 170 -1.02 2.77 -9.31
N VAL A 171 -0.81 4.06 -9.06
CA VAL A 171 -0.36 4.57 -7.75
C VAL A 171 -1.40 4.29 -6.66
N ASP A 172 -2.67 4.45 -7.00
CA ASP A 172 -3.78 4.20 -6.09
C ASP A 172 -3.89 2.72 -5.70
N VAL A 173 -3.62 1.78 -6.61
CA VAL A 173 -3.56 0.36 -6.26
C VAL A 173 -2.41 0.06 -5.30
N THR A 174 -1.22 0.62 -5.53
CA THR A 174 -0.10 0.43 -4.59
C THR A 174 -0.40 1.00 -3.20
N ASN A 175 -1.05 2.16 -3.14
CA ASN A 175 -1.49 2.77 -1.88
C ASN A 175 -2.60 1.96 -1.22
N PHE A 176 -3.55 1.45 -2.01
CA PHE A 176 -4.64 0.63 -1.51
C PHE A 176 -4.10 -0.63 -0.85
N VAL A 177 -3.21 -1.39 -1.50
CA VAL A 177 -2.63 -2.60 -0.91
C VAL A 177 -1.75 -2.29 0.31
N LEU A 178 -1.04 -1.15 0.32
CA LEU A 178 -0.33 -0.66 1.51
C LEU A 178 -1.30 -0.46 2.69
N TRP A 179 -2.47 0.12 2.47
CA TRP A 179 -3.46 0.35 3.53
C TRP A 179 -4.31 -0.89 3.84
N GLU A 180 -4.48 -1.80 2.88
CA GLU A 180 -5.18 -3.08 3.04
C GLU A 180 -4.35 -4.04 3.88
N MET A 181 -3.12 -4.32 3.43
CA MET A 181 -2.28 -5.42 3.92
C MET A 181 -1.06 -4.95 4.72
N GLY A 182 -0.73 -3.66 4.69
CA GLY A 182 0.39 -3.10 5.47
C GLY A 182 1.74 -3.19 4.76
N GLN A 183 1.78 -3.71 3.54
CA GLN A 183 3.00 -3.84 2.73
C GLN A 183 3.14 -2.63 1.81
N PRO A 184 4.17 -1.78 1.97
CA PRO A 184 4.47 -0.77 0.96
C PRO A 184 4.92 -1.42 -0.35
N LEU A 185 4.36 -0.96 -1.47
CA LEU A 185 4.74 -1.36 -2.82
C LEU A 185 5.16 -0.13 -3.63
N HIS A 186 5.93 -0.36 -4.68
CA HIS A 186 6.29 0.67 -5.64
C HIS A 186 6.13 0.17 -7.07
N ALA A 187 5.77 1.06 -7.99
CA ALA A 187 5.64 0.77 -9.40
C ALA A 187 6.64 1.63 -10.18
N PHE A 188 7.53 0.98 -10.93
CA PHE A 188 8.46 1.64 -11.84
C PHE A 188 7.94 1.53 -13.28
N ASP A 189 8.14 2.58 -14.08
CA ASP A 189 7.97 2.48 -15.53
C ASP A 189 9.07 1.58 -16.11
N LEU A 190 8.70 0.41 -16.63
CA LEU A 190 9.65 -0.56 -17.14
C LEU A 190 10.46 -0.04 -18.33
N ALA A 191 9.90 0.88 -19.13
CA ALA A 191 10.60 1.47 -20.27
C ALA A 191 11.77 2.37 -19.83
N THR A 192 11.77 2.81 -18.57
CA THR A 192 12.84 3.64 -17.98
C THR A 192 13.93 2.82 -17.29
N LEU A 193 13.76 1.49 -17.21
CA LEU A 193 14.68 0.55 -16.58
C LEU A 193 15.44 -0.27 -17.64
N PRO A 194 16.71 0.06 -17.94
CA PRO A 194 17.48 -0.67 -18.93
C PRO A 194 17.54 -2.18 -18.64
N GLY A 195 16.94 -2.97 -19.53
CA GLY A 195 16.89 -4.43 -19.42
C GLY A 195 16.01 -4.96 -18.28
N GLY A 196 15.17 -4.11 -17.67
CA GLY A 196 14.31 -4.52 -16.54
C GLY A 196 15.09 -4.99 -15.31
N GLU A 197 16.36 -4.59 -15.19
CA GLU A 197 17.21 -5.02 -14.09
C GLU A 197 17.13 -4.06 -12.91
N VAL A 198 16.91 -4.63 -11.72
CA VAL A 198 16.91 -3.95 -10.44
C VAL A 198 18.05 -4.49 -9.58
N ARG A 199 18.83 -3.58 -9.00
CA ARG A 199 19.90 -3.85 -8.05
C ARG A 199 19.60 -3.18 -6.73
N VAL A 200 19.55 -3.97 -5.66
CA VAL A 200 19.38 -3.45 -4.31
C VAL A 200 20.75 -3.38 -3.65
N ARG A 201 21.25 -2.16 -3.48
CA ARG A 201 22.62 -1.90 -3.03
C ARG A 201 22.69 -0.67 -2.15
N ARG A 202 23.86 -0.42 -1.57
CA ARG A 202 24.13 0.86 -0.91
C ARG A 202 24.40 1.96 -1.94
N ALA A 203 24.10 3.19 -1.55
CA ALA A 203 24.47 4.36 -2.33
C ALA A 203 25.99 4.46 -2.45
N ARG A 204 26.46 4.99 -3.59
CA ARG A 204 27.87 5.30 -3.81
C ARG A 204 28.18 6.68 -3.22
N ALA A 205 29.44 6.90 -2.85
CA ALA A 205 29.87 8.21 -2.37
C ALA A 205 29.62 9.30 -3.43
N GLY A 206 28.93 10.38 -3.05
CA GLY A 206 28.56 11.47 -3.94
C GLY A 206 27.42 11.12 -4.92
N GLU A 207 26.77 9.97 -4.77
CA GLU A 207 25.61 9.61 -5.58
C GLU A 207 24.44 10.56 -5.29
N ARG A 208 23.73 10.96 -6.34
CA ARG A 208 22.61 11.90 -6.27
C ARG A 208 21.38 11.31 -6.91
N LEU A 209 20.22 11.65 -6.35
CA LEU A 209 18.91 11.24 -6.86
C LEU A 209 17.91 12.39 -6.76
N VAL A 210 17.18 12.64 -7.84
CA VAL A 210 15.97 13.47 -7.81
C VAL A 210 14.79 12.57 -7.49
N THR A 211 14.12 12.81 -6.35
CA THR A 211 12.97 12.00 -5.93
C THR A 211 11.66 12.60 -6.42
N LEU A 212 10.56 11.87 -6.24
CA LEU A 212 9.21 12.25 -6.67
C LEU A 212 8.72 13.62 -6.16
N ASP A 213 9.28 14.14 -5.08
CA ASP A 213 9.00 15.51 -4.61
C ASP A 213 9.77 16.62 -5.36
N GLY A 214 10.49 16.26 -6.43
CA GLY A 214 11.24 17.15 -7.31
C GLY A 214 12.56 17.68 -6.73
N LYS A 215 12.98 17.24 -5.54
CA LYS A 215 14.23 17.71 -4.93
C LYS A 215 15.38 16.73 -5.20
N GLU A 216 16.53 17.30 -5.53
CA GLU A 216 17.79 16.55 -5.62
C GLU A 216 18.35 16.27 -4.22
N ARG A 217 18.77 15.04 -3.99
CA ARG A 217 19.36 14.56 -2.73
C ARG A 217 20.72 13.95 -2.98
N GLU A 218 21.69 14.35 -2.17
CA GLU A 218 22.95 13.64 -2.04
C GLU A 218 22.74 12.45 -1.09
N LEU A 219 23.16 11.27 -1.53
CA LEU A 219 22.93 10.01 -0.82
C LEU A 219 24.19 9.62 -0.06
N ASP A 220 24.03 9.39 1.24
CA ASP A 220 25.09 8.85 2.07
C ASP A 220 25.32 7.37 1.78
N PRO A 221 26.58 6.86 1.78
CA PRO A 221 26.86 5.44 1.52
C PRO A 221 26.23 4.42 2.47
N GLU A 222 25.64 4.82 3.59
CA GLU A 222 24.83 3.94 4.44
C GLU A 222 23.39 3.78 3.95
N VAL A 223 22.91 4.65 3.06
CA VAL A 223 21.56 4.61 2.51
C VAL A 223 21.44 3.47 1.52
N LEU A 224 20.42 2.63 1.73
CA LEU A 224 20.04 1.61 0.77
C LEU A 224 19.25 2.25 -0.39
N VAL A 225 19.59 1.88 -1.61
CA VAL A 225 18.95 2.36 -2.83
C VAL A 225 18.47 1.20 -3.66
N ILE A 226 17.40 1.46 -4.41
CA ILE A 226 17.05 0.66 -5.58
C ILE A 226 17.76 1.32 -6.75
N ALA A 227 18.47 0.54 -7.56
CA ALA A 227 19.26 1.02 -8.69
C ALA A 227 18.96 0.19 -9.93
N ASP A 228 19.18 0.79 -11.09
CA ASP A 228 19.42 0.03 -12.31
C ASP A 228 20.93 -0.28 -12.43
N ARG A 229 21.40 -0.71 -13.61
CA ARG A 229 22.83 -0.99 -13.86
C ARG A 229 23.73 0.24 -13.76
N GLU A 230 23.18 1.43 -13.93
CA GLU A 230 23.92 2.67 -14.13
C GLU A 230 23.80 3.60 -12.91
N ARG A 231 22.61 3.72 -12.31
CA ARG A 231 22.26 4.77 -11.35
C ARG A 231 21.27 4.31 -10.29
N ALA A 232 21.23 5.00 -9.15
CA ALA A 232 20.11 4.92 -8.22
C ALA A 232 18.82 5.43 -8.88
N ILE A 233 17.72 4.73 -8.62
CA ILE A 233 16.37 5.05 -9.13
C ILE A 233 15.37 5.27 -7.99
N ALA A 234 15.64 4.84 -6.77
CA ALA A 234 14.83 5.14 -5.59
C ALA A 234 15.64 5.03 -4.30
N ILE A 235 15.18 5.73 -3.24
CA ILE A 235 15.63 5.47 -1.88
C ILE A 235 14.78 4.31 -1.36
N ALA A 236 15.42 3.16 -1.13
CA ALA A 236 14.74 1.91 -0.81
C ALA A 236 13.83 2.10 0.42
N GLY A 237 12.56 1.70 0.30
CA GLY A 237 11.56 1.77 1.37
C GLY A 237 11.19 3.18 1.86
N VAL A 238 11.64 4.25 1.18
CA VAL A 238 11.36 5.64 1.59
C VAL A 238 10.66 6.43 0.50
N MET A 239 11.28 6.59 -0.68
CA MET A 239 10.74 7.42 -1.74
C MET A 239 11.29 7.03 -3.12
N GLY A 240 10.41 6.96 -4.10
CA GLY A 240 10.77 6.73 -5.51
C GLY A 240 11.56 7.89 -6.12
N GLY A 241 12.33 7.58 -7.16
CA GLY A 241 12.95 8.56 -8.03
C GLY A 241 11.97 9.12 -9.06
N LEU A 242 12.20 10.37 -9.46
CA LEU A 242 11.37 11.03 -10.47
C LEU A 242 11.59 10.42 -11.87
N ALA A 243 12.81 9.99 -12.18
CA ALA A 243 13.18 9.52 -13.53
C ALA A 243 12.55 8.18 -13.94
N THR A 244 12.01 7.42 -12.98
CA THR A 244 11.42 6.10 -13.19
C THR A 244 9.96 6.05 -12.76
N GLU A 245 9.33 7.22 -12.57
CA GLU A 245 7.96 7.34 -12.14
C GLU A 245 6.97 6.81 -13.20
N VAL A 246 5.83 6.30 -12.74
CA VAL A 246 4.72 5.96 -13.62
C VAL A 246 4.06 7.24 -14.12
N THR A 247 3.98 7.38 -15.44
CA THR A 247 3.35 8.52 -16.13
C THR A 247 2.15 8.07 -16.95
N ALA A 248 1.42 9.01 -17.54
CA ALA A 248 0.32 8.70 -18.47
C ALA A 248 0.78 7.92 -19.73
N ALA A 249 2.09 7.93 -20.05
CA ALA A 249 2.66 7.21 -21.17
C ALA A 249 3.12 5.78 -20.83
N THR A 250 3.20 5.44 -19.54
CA THR A 250 3.66 4.12 -19.09
C THR A 250 2.70 3.03 -19.56
N THR A 251 3.25 2.01 -20.22
CA THR A 251 2.49 0.84 -20.70
C THR A 251 2.89 -0.45 -20.01
N ASP A 252 4.10 -0.54 -19.48
CA ASP A 252 4.61 -1.71 -18.78
C ASP A 252 5.18 -1.27 -17.43
N VAL A 253 4.89 -2.03 -16.37
CA VAL A 253 5.26 -1.69 -14.99
C VAL A 253 6.08 -2.82 -14.38
N LEU A 254 7.15 -2.47 -13.68
CA LEU A 254 7.81 -3.34 -12.71
C LEU A 254 7.30 -2.99 -11.31
N LEU A 255 6.54 -3.90 -10.72
CA LEU A 255 5.99 -3.79 -9.37
C LEU A 255 6.98 -4.35 -8.36
N GLU A 256 7.39 -3.55 -7.39
CA GLU A 256 8.22 -3.89 -6.23
C GLU A 256 7.36 -4.21 -5.00
N SER A 257 7.69 -5.31 -4.33
CA SER A 257 7.23 -5.64 -2.97
C SER A 257 8.41 -6.26 -2.20
N ALA A 258 8.99 -5.50 -1.27
CA ALA A 258 10.24 -5.87 -0.62
C ALA A 258 10.16 -5.77 0.91
N HIS A 259 11.09 -6.45 1.57
CA HIS A 259 11.37 -6.29 2.99
C HIS A 259 12.74 -5.62 3.14
N PHE A 260 12.78 -4.53 3.91
CA PHE A 260 14.00 -3.78 4.19
C PHE A 260 14.32 -3.80 5.68
N ASP A 261 15.61 -3.78 6.03
CA ASP A 261 16.03 -3.66 7.42
C ASP A 261 15.55 -2.33 8.01
N ARG A 262 14.75 -2.45 9.08
CA ARG A 262 14.13 -1.32 9.79
C ARG A 262 15.13 -0.24 10.23
N ARG A 263 16.35 -0.64 10.64
CA ARG A 263 17.36 0.30 11.14
C ARG A 263 17.87 1.16 9.99
N ARG A 264 18.16 0.56 8.83
CA ARG A 264 18.60 1.27 7.62
C ARG A 264 17.53 2.23 7.11
N ILE A 265 16.27 1.80 7.07
CA ILE A 265 15.16 2.69 6.68
C ILE A 265 15.06 3.90 7.61
N ARG A 266 15.10 3.67 8.94
CA ARG A 266 15.05 4.75 9.93
C ARG A 266 16.21 5.75 9.77
N ILE A 267 17.42 5.25 9.49
CA ILE A 267 18.60 6.09 9.26
C ILE A 267 18.39 6.93 7.99
N ALA A 268 17.98 6.31 6.88
CA ALA A 268 17.77 7.00 5.61
C ALA A 268 16.68 8.08 5.72
N ALA A 269 15.51 7.72 6.25
CA ALA A 269 14.39 8.63 6.46
C ALA A 269 14.79 9.85 7.30
N ARG A 270 15.48 9.63 8.43
CA ARG A 270 15.93 10.71 9.32
C ARG A 270 16.98 11.60 8.68
N ARG A 271 17.99 11.03 8.02
CA ARG A 271 19.08 11.80 7.38
C ARG A 271 18.56 12.68 6.24
N LEU A 272 17.60 12.17 5.47
CA LEU A 272 17.03 12.87 4.32
C LEU A 272 15.82 13.75 4.68
N GLY A 273 15.41 13.77 5.96
CA GLY A 273 14.24 14.52 6.42
C GLY A 273 12.94 14.07 5.73
N LEU A 274 12.85 12.78 5.39
CA LEU A 274 11.72 12.19 4.69
C LEU A 274 10.85 11.40 5.67
N HIS A 275 9.55 11.60 5.58
CA HIS A 275 8.56 10.82 6.31
C HIS A 275 7.42 10.45 5.38
N THR A 276 7.39 9.21 4.92
CA THR A 276 6.37 8.67 4.03
C THR A 276 5.61 7.53 4.70
N ASP A 277 4.41 7.22 4.20
CA ASP A 277 3.64 6.06 4.63
C ASP A 277 4.44 4.75 4.53
N ALA A 278 5.30 4.64 3.53
CA ALA A 278 6.22 3.52 3.34
C ALA A 278 7.31 3.48 4.42
N SER A 279 8.04 4.58 4.62
CA SER A 279 9.13 4.62 5.61
C SER A 279 8.60 4.40 7.03
N HIS A 280 7.41 4.93 7.33
CA HIS A 280 6.75 4.81 8.63
C HIS A 280 6.44 3.34 9.00
N ARG A 281 6.06 2.53 8.01
CA ARG A 281 5.79 1.08 8.15
C ARG A 281 7.10 0.29 8.26
N PHE A 282 8.02 0.48 7.31
CA PHE A 282 9.27 -0.27 7.32
C PHE A 282 10.14 0.00 8.56
N GLU A 283 10.16 1.24 9.09
CA GLU A 283 10.96 1.55 10.29
C GLU A 283 10.43 0.90 11.58
N ARG A 284 9.15 0.48 11.60
CA ARG A 284 8.52 -0.24 12.73
C ARG A 284 8.53 -1.76 12.56
N GLY A 285 8.72 -2.24 11.34
CA GLY A 285 8.83 -3.64 10.99
C GLY A 285 7.67 -4.08 10.11
N ALA A 286 7.95 -4.29 8.83
CA ALA A 286 7.01 -4.93 7.90
C ALA A 286 7.02 -6.45 8.07
N ASP A 287 5.92 -7.12 7.73
CA ASP A 287 5.87 -8.57 7.68
C ASP A 287 6.80 -9.08 6.57
N PHE A 288 7.69 -10.02 6.89
CA PHE A 288 8.62 -10.61 5.93
C PHE A 288 7.93 -11.61 4.98
N GLY A 289 6.88 -12.29 5.47
CA GLY A 289 6.16 -13.32 4.72
C GLY A 289 5.23 -12.75 3.65
N ILE A 290 4.78 -11.50 3.83
CA ILE A 290 3.70 -10.90 3.03
C ILE A 290 4.11 -10.47 1.62
N CYS A 291 5.41 -10.34 1.33
CA CYS A 291 5.89 -9.69 0.10
C CYS A 291 5.26 -10.29 -1.17
N ASP A 292 5.25 -11.62 -1.29
CA ASP A 292 4.67 -12.30 -2.46
C ASP A 292 3.14 -12.19 -2.49
N GLU A 293 2.45 -12.39 -1.36
CA GLU A 293 0.99 -12.28 -1.29
C GLU A 293 0.49 -10.87 -1.65
N ALA A 294 1.11 -9.84 -1.07
CA ALA A 294 0.81 -8.44 -1.39
C ALA A 294 1.13 -8.11 -2.86
N SER A 295 2.22 -8.65 -3.41
CA SER A 295 2.55 -8.44 -4.82
C SER A 295 1.50 -9.07 -5.75
N ARG A 296 0.95 -10.25 -5.40
CA ARG A 296 -0.13 -10.90 -6.16
C ARG A 296 -1.43 -10.13 -6.05
N ARG A 297 -1.81 -9.68 -4.85
CA ARG A 297 -2.99 -8.83 -4.64
C ARG A 297 -2.90 -7.54 -5.47
N CYS A 298 -1.74 -6.88 -5.44
CA CYS A 298 -1.49 -5.67 -6.20
C CYS A 298 -1.50 -5.93 -7.72
N ALA A 299 -0.85 -6.99 -8.20
CA ALA A 299 -0.84 -7.35 -9.61
C ALA A 299 -2.25 -7.68 -10.14
N ALA A 300 -3.06 -8.39 -9.35
CA ALA A 300 -4.44 -8.71 -9.67
C ALA A 300 -5.30 -7.44 -9.81
N LEU A 301 -5.19 -6.52 -8.85
CA LEU A 301 -5.89 -5.24 -8.89
C LEU A 301 -5.42 -4.36 -10.05
N LEU A 302 -4.11 -4.30 -10.34
CA LEU A 302 -3.60 -3.58 -11.51
C LEU A 302 -4.18 -4.14 -12.81
N ALA A 303 -4.22 -5.46 -12.97
CA ALA A 303 -4.83 -6.11 -14.13
C ALA A 303 -6.33 -5.77 -14.25
N GLU A 304 -7.04 -5.65 -13.13
CA GLU A 304 -8.45 -5.27 -13.10
C GLU A 304 -8.69 -3.80 -13.49
N VAL A 305 -7.93 -2.87 -12.90
CA VAL A 305 -8.22 -1.42 -12.98
C VAL A 305 -7.43 -0.69 -14.07
N ALA A 306 -6.26 -1.20 -14.45
CA ALA A 306 -5.41 -0.64 -15.49
C ALA A 306 -5.34 -1.56 -16.73
N GLY A 307 -5.89 -2.77 -16.65
CA GLY A 307 -5.72 -3.79 -17.68
C GLY A 307 -4.32 -4.38 -17.64
N GLY A 308 -3.93 -5.01 -18.75
CA GLY A 308 -2.63 -5.64 -18.90
C GLY A 308 -2.62 -7.11 -18.47
N SER A 309 -1.44 -7.69 -18.50
CA SER A 309 -1.22 -9.09 -18.15
C SER A 309 0.06 -9.24 -17.34
N VAL A 310 0.03 -10.15 -16.38
CA VAL A 310 1.14 -10.37 -15.44
C VAL A 310 2.09 -11.42 -16.02
N GLU A 311 3.38 -11.11 -16.02
CA GLU A 311 4.43 -12.07 -16.37
C GLU A 311 4.67 -13.02 -15.18
N GLU A 312 4.66 -14.33 -15.46
CA GLU A 312 4.96 -15.37 -14.47
C GLU A 312 6.18 -16.21 -14.90
N PRO A 313 7.02 -16.65 -13.94
CA PRO A 313 6.92 -16.41 -12.50
C PRO A 313 7.37 -15.00 -12.10
N ALA A 314 7.06 -14.59 -10.87
CA ALA A 314 7.68 -13.42 -10.24
C ALA A 314 9.21 -13.60 -10.11
N LEU A 315 9.92 -12.47 -10.01
CA LEU A 315 11.33 -12.45 -9.61
C LEU A 315 11.35 -12.32 -8.07
N ASP A 316 11.86 -13.32 -7.34
CA ASP A 316 11.96 -13.34 -5.87
C ASP A 316 13.35 -13.84 -5.46
#